data_AF-A0A2M6Z9H3-F1
#
_entry.id   AF-A0A2M6Z9H3-F1
#
_cell.length_a   1.000
_cell.length_b   1.000
_cell.length_c   1.000
_cell.angle_alpha   90.00
_cell.angle_beta   90.00
_cell.angle_gamma   90.00
#
_symmetry.space_group_name_H-M   'P 1'
#
loop_
_entity.id
_entity.type
_entity.pdbx_description
1 polymer ?
#
loop_
_entity_poly.entity_id
_entity_poly.type
_entity_poly.pdbx_seq_one_letter_code
_entity_poly.pdbx_strand_id
1 'polypeptide(L)'
;MNLTLPMWPVYLVDIAGSVLSILLAFGAVSMCRKLSRSDKANALLTYLLWISIAFGIFTLCRSVSHLVKFFLLISGYSSVWKALSPFAGAIESITLVFVATLTFYYERVKKGYRSLIQERDLLQDAKEEIGLLNENLGREMDRIRESECRLENAHEEISKLIDQVRSGGDLSIRYKNTNLIRCWELKNCVYENCPAYQSDHLRCWHLGKVYCCRIKAGKPGRDCNCESCEIYISAHKDPLARLGERFNDMMHILEGKQKELQEANRHLKEMDKKKSKFLDIVAHDLRTPLTSILAYADLLLRYQSESAETRDEFLRTIIFESRRLGDLINDYLDLSKIESGLMEYQVEPLNFREVIDHVVSVYSGICMQKRIKIHTKGLVQDLPILGDKKRLTQVMSNLMSNASKFTPAEGKI
;
A
#
# COMPACT_ATOMS: atom_id res chain seq x y z
N MET A 1 9.67 2.49 -127.35
CA MET A 1 10.77 3.18 -126.64
C MET A 1 10.58 2.94 -125.15
N ASN A 2 11.22 1.90 -124.59
CA ASN A 2 11.23 1.72 -123.13
C ASN A 2 12.32 2.63 -122.58
N LEU A 3 11.91 3.75 -122.00
CA LEU A 3 12.78 4.73 -121.36
C LEU A 3 13.33 4.08 -120.08
N THR A 4 14.48 3.42 -120.16
CA THR A 4 15.21 2.95 -118.99
C THR A 4 15.77 4.16 -118.27
N LEU A 5 15.10 4.61 -117.22
CA LEU A 5 15.62 5.63 -116.32
C LEU A 5 17.00 5.19 -115.80
N PRO A 6 17.99 6.09 -115.77
CA PRO A 6 19.29 5.76 -115.22
C PRO A 6 19.17 5.40 -113.73
N MET A 7 19.56 4.18 -113.37
CA MET A 7 19.50 3.68 -111.98
C MET A 7 20.59 4.27 -111.06
N TRP A 8 21.52 5.08 -111.58
CA TRP A 8 22.64 5.64 -110.81
C TRP A 8 22.24 6.50 -109.59
N PRO A 9 21.13 7.29 -109.58
CA PRO A 9 20.74 8.07 -108.40
C PRO A 9 20.31 7.17 -107.24
N VAL A 10 19.63 6.05 -107.53
CA VAL A 10 19.17 5.10 -106.51
C VAL A 10 20.38 4.43 -105.84
N TYR A 11 21.38 4.03 -106.62
CA TYR A 11 22.59 3.42 -106.10
C TYR A 11 23.45 4.38 -105.27
N LEU A 12 23.57 5.64 -105.71
CA LEU A 12 24.28 6.67 -104.95
C LEU A 12 23.65 6.85 -103.56
N VAL A 13 22.33 6.95 -103.50
CA VAL A 13 21.59 7.10 -102.25
C VAL A 13 21.72 5.86 -101.36
N ASP A 14 21.68 4.65 -101.93
CA ASP A 14 21.78 3.41 -101.16
C ASP A 14 23.17 3.22 -100.52
N ILE A 15 24.24 3.54 -101.25
CA ILE A 15 25.62 3.46 -100.73
C ILE A 15 25.90 4.56 -99.71
N ALA A 16 25.62 5.82 -100.07
CA ALA A 16 25.85 6.94 -99.17
C ALA A 16 24.99 6.81 -97.90
N GLY A 17 23.74 6.37 -98.05
CA GLY A 17 22.83 6.07 -96.95
C GLY A 17 23.34 4.92 -96.06
N SER A 18 23.83 3.84 -96.64
CA SER A 18 24.40 2.69 -95.89
C SER A 18 25.65 3.08 -95.09
N VAL A 19 26.57 3.84 -95.71
CA VAL A 19 27.79 4.32 -95.05
C VAL A 19 27.44 5.27 -93.90
N LEU A 20 26.53 6.22 -94.12
CA LEU A 20 26.09 7.16 -93.08
C LEU A 20 25.37 6.44 -91.94
N SER A 21 24.52 5.46 -92.25
CA SER A 21 23.78 4.68 -91.26
C SER A 21 24.71 3.88 -90.34
N ILE A 22 25.80 3.31 -90.88
CA ILE A 22 26.82 2.62 -90.09
C ILE A 22 27.50 3.60 -89.12
N LEU A 23 27.94 4.77 -89.60
CA LEU A 23 28.60 5.78 -88.75
C LEU A 23 27.69 6.26 -87.62
N LEU A 24 26.42 6.54 -87.92
CA LEU A 24 25.43 6.96 -86.92
C LEU A 24 25.13 5.85 -85.90
N ALA A 25 25.05 4.59 -86.34
CA ALA A 25 24.85 3.44 -85.45
C ALA A 25 26.00 3.28 -84.44
N PHE A 26 27.26 3.36 -84.91
CA PHE A 26 28.42 3.32 -84.01
C PHE A 26 28.46 4.51 -83.06
N GLY A 27 28.12 5.72 -83.54
CA GLY A 27 28.02 6.92 -82.72
C GLY A 27 26.99 6.78 -81.60
N ALA A 28 25.78 6.31 -81.93
CA ALA A 28 24.69 6.12 -80.98
C ALA A 28 25.03 5.09 -79.88
N VAL A 29 25.60 3.93 -80.26
CA VAL A 29 26.04 2.89 -79.31
C VAL A 29 27.16 3.42 -78.41
N SER A 30 28.14 4.14 -78.97
CA SER A 30 29.25 4.73 -78.21
C SER A 30 28.74 5.74 -77.18
N MET A 31 27.81 6.61 -77.58
CA MET A 31 27.18 7.59 -76.68
C MET A 31 26.40 6.90 -75.55
N CYS A 32 25.55 5.92 -75.86
CA CYS A 32 24.81 5.18 -74.85
C CYS A 32 25.73 4.40 -73.90
N ARG A 33 26.86 3.88 -74.39
CA ARG A 33 27.85 3.19 -73.56
C ARG A 33 28.56 4.13 -72.60
N LYS A 34 28.84 5.37 -73.02
CA LYS A 34 29.37 6.42 -72.13
C LYS A 34 28.36 6.77 -71.03
N LEU A 35 27.09 6.98 -71.40
CA LEU A 35 26.01 7.28 -70.45
C LEU A 35 25.75 6.13 -69.47
N SER A 36 25.72 4.87 -69.91
CA SER A 36 25.53 3.72 -69.01
C SER A 36 26.72 3.51 -68.05
N ARG A 37 27.93 3.98 -68.40
CA ARG A 37 29.08 3.95 -67.49
C ARG A 37 29.01 4.99 -66.39
N SER A 38 28.35 6.13 -66.61
CA SER A 38 28.23 7.17 -65.58
C SER A 38 27.28 6.78 -64.46
N ASP A 39 26.25 5.99 -64.76
CA ASP A 39 25.31 5.48 -63.76
C ASP A 39 24.88 4.05 -64.10
N LYS A 40 25.60 3.09 -63.52
CA LYS A 40 25.34 1.65 -63.70
C LYS A 40 24.08 1.17 -62.97
N ALA A 41 23.60 1.92 -61.98
CA ALA A 41 22.42 1.56 -61.20
C ALA A 41 21.12 1.96 -61.91
N ASN A 42 21.20 2.88 -62.86
CA ASN A 42 20.05 3.32 -63.64
C ASN A 42 19.64 2.26 -64.69
N ALA A 43 18.56 1.54 -64.37
CA ALA A 43 17.97 0.53 -65.24
C ALA A 43 17.58 1.09 -66.63
N LEU A 44 17.24 2.39 -66.74
CA LEU A 44 16.87 3.03 -67.99
C LEU A 44 18.10 3.22 -68.91
N LEU A 45 19.26 3.59 -68.36
CA LEU A 45 20.49 3.75 -69.14
C LEU A 45 21.05 2.40 -69.61
N THR A 46 20.95 1.37 -68.77
CA THR A 46 21.31 0.00 -69.15
C THR A 46 20.39 -0.52 -70.26
N TYR A 47 19.08 -0.28 -70.17
CA TYR A 47 18.15 -0.62 -71.24
C TYR A 47 18.43 0.15 -72.54
N LEU A 48 18.63 1.47 -72.48
CA LEU A 48 18.99 2.30 -73.63
C LEU A 48 20.27 1.82 -74.33
N LEU A 49 21.25 1.32 -73.57
CA LEU A 49 22.44 0.70 -74.13
C LEU A 49 22.12 -0.60 -74.89
N TRP A 50 21.37 -1.52 -74.27
CA TRP A 50 21.02 -2.80 -74.91
C TRP A 50 20.17 -2.63 -76.17
N ILE A 51 19.18 -1.73 -76.15
CA ILE A 51 18.35 -1.46 -77.32
C ILE A 51 19.16 -0.76 -78.43
N SER A 52 20.07 0.16 -78.08
CA SER A 52 20.96 0.81 -79.05
C SER A 52 21.94 -0.17 -79.69
N ILE A 53 22.46 -1.13 -78.92
CA ILE A 53 23.30 -2.22 -79.44
C ILE A 53 22.49 -3.06 -80.43
N ALA A 54 21.26 -3.45 -80.07
CA ALA A 54 20.40 -4.26 -80.94
C ALA A 54 20.05 -3.55 -82.25
N PHE A 55 19.65 -2.26 -82.20
CA PHE A 55 19.42 -1.45 -83.41
C PHE A 55 20.71 -1.17 -84.18
N GLY A 56 21.84 -1.04 -83.51
CA GLY A 56 23.15 -0.90 -84.15
C GLY A 56 23.52 -2.13 -84.96
N ILE A 57 23.32 -3.34 -84.40
CA ILE A 57 23.50 -4.61 -85.10
C ILE A 57 22.56 -4.70 -86.30
N PHE A 58 21.27 -4.39 -86.11
CA PHE A 58 20.29 -4.37 -87.19
C PHE A 58 20.73 -3.45 -88.35
N THR A 59 21.11 -2.22 -88.03
CA THR A 59 21.53 -1.21 -89.00
C THR A 59 22.80 -1.63 -89.73
N LEU A 60 23.76 -2.22 -89.00
CA LEU A 60 24.99 -2.75 -89.59
C LEU A 60 24.70 -3.90 -90.55
N CYS A 61 23.94 -4.91 -90.13
CA CYS A 61 23.58 -6.05 -90.95
C CYS A 61 22.81 -5.62 -92.22
N ARG A 62 21.86 -4.70 -92.08
CA ARG A 62 21.12 -4.12 -93.21
C ARG A 62 22.05 -3.37 -94.17
N SER A 63 22.88 -2.47 -93.65
CA SER A 63 23.78 -1.66 -94.48
C SER A 63 24.81 -2.54 -95.22
N VAL A 64 25.35 -3.57 -94.56
CA VAL A 64 26.24 -4.56 -95.18
C VAL A 64 25.50 -5.37 -96.24
N SER A 65 24.27 -5.80 -95.98
CA SER A 65 23.40 -6.50 -96.94
C SER A 65 23.22 -5.68 -98.23
N HIS A 66 22.93 -4.38 -98.10
CA HIS A 66 22.79 -3.45 -99.24
C HIS A 66 24.10 -3.24 -100.01
N LEU A 67 25.23 -3.07 -99.31
CA LEU A 67 26.55 -2.95 -99.95
C LEU A 67 26.98 -4.23 -100.68
N VAL A 68 26.75 -5.40 -100.08
CA VAL A 68 27.03 -6.72 -100.69
C VAL A 68 26.14 -6.93 -101.91
N LYS A 69 24.84 -6.60 -101.83
CA LYS A 69 23.92 -6.62 -102.97
C LYS A 69 24.44 -5.77 -104.11
N PHE A 70 24.85 -4.53 -103.82
CA PHE A 70 25.35 -3.59 -104.80
C PHE A 70 26.62 -4.13 -105.50
N PHE A 71 27.60 -4.58 -104.71
CA PHE A 71 28.86 -5.12 -105.23
C PHE A 71 28.64 -6.35 -106.12
N LEU A 72 27.81 -7.30 -105.66
CA LEU A 72 27.52 -8.53 -106.43
C LEU A 72 26.75 -8.27 -107.71
N LEU A 73 25.84 -7.29 -107.73
CA LEU A 73 25.08 -6.93 -108.94
C LEU A 73 25.96 -6.27 -110.00
N ILE A 74 26.89 -5.40 -109.60
CA ILE A 74 27.83 -4.75 -110.53
C ILE A 74 28.86 -5.73 -111.08
N SER A 75 29.36 -6.65 -110.25
CA SER A 75 30.32 -7.67 -110.67
C SER A 75 29.69 -8.82 -111.49
N GLY A 76 28.39 -8.77 -111.78
CA GLY A 76 27.69 -9.76 -112.62
C GLY A 76 27.24 -11.04 -111.89
N TYR A 77 27.46 -11.15 -110.58
CA TYR A 77 27.16 -12.33 -109.76
C TYR A 77 25.74 -12.32 -109.15
N SER A 78 24.72 -12.04 -109.97
CA SER A 78 23.34 -11.95 -109.49
C SER A 78 22.77 -13.25 -108.90
N SER A 79 23.28 -14.42 -109.33
CA SER A 79 22.91 -15.74 -108.81
C SER A 79 23.35 -15.95 -107.37
N VAL A 80 24.55 -15.45 -107.01
CA VAL A 80 25.11 -15.54 -105.65
C VAL A 80 24.31 -14.68 -104.68
N TRP A 81 23.89 -13.47 -105.10
CA TRP A 81 23.01 -12.62 -104.29
C TRP A 81 21.65 -13.27 -104.04
N LYS A 82 21.05 -13.94 -105.04
CA LYS A 82 19.78 -14.67 -104.85
C LYS A 82 19.88 -15.77 -103.80
N ALA A 83 21.04 -16.41 -103.65
CA ALA A 83 21.29 -17.41 -102.62
C ALA A 83 21.51 -16.80 -101.22
N LEU A 84 22.12 -15.62 -101.12
CA LEU A 84 22.45 -14.94 -99.85
C LEU A 84 21.31 -14.09 -99.29
N SER A 85 20.48 -13.51 -100.15
CA SER A 85 19.39 -12.58 -99.75
C SER A 85 18.45 -13.14 -98.66
N PRO A 86 18.06 -14.43 -98.65
CA PRO A 86 17.23 -15.00 -97.58
C PRO A 86 17.90 -14.97 -96.19
N PHE A 87 19.22 -15.21 -96.13
CA PHE A 87 19.96 -15.18 -94.87
C PHE A 87 20.05 -13.77 -94.28
N ALA A 88 20.26 -12.76 -95.14
CA ALA A 88 20.25 -11.36 -94.70
C ALA A 88 18.88 -10.96 -94.14
N GLY A 89 17.78 -11.34 -94.80
CA GLY A 89 16.43 -11.09 -94.31
C GLY A 89 16.09 -11.84 -93.01
N ALA A 90 16.61 -13.06 -92.84
CA ALA A 90 16.45 -13.83 -91.59
C ALA A 90 17.15 -13.16 -90.40
N ILE A 91 18.38 -12.66 -90.60
CA ILE A 91 19.13 -11.92 -89.57
C ILE A 91 18.40 -10.63 -89.19
N GLU A 92 17.88 -9.88 -90.17
CA GLU A 92 17.07 -8.69 -89.92
C GLU A 92 15.83 -9.02 -89.07
N SER A 93 15.12 -10.10 -89.41
CA SER A 93 13.91 -10.54 -88.70
C SER A 93 14.21 -10.99 -87.26
N ILE A 94 15.26 -11.79 -87.05
CA ILE A 94 15.70 -12.23 -85.71
C ILE A 94 16.08 -11.03 -84.84
N THR A 95 16.77 -10.04 -85.41
CA THR A 95 17.18 -8.85 -84.67
C THR A 95 15.97 -8.00 -84.25
N LEU A 96 14.94 -7.90 -85.10
CA LEU A 96 13.68 -7.22 -84.73
C LEU A 96 12.92 -7.96 -83.61
N VAL A 97 12.85 -9.29 -83.67
CA VAL A 97 12.26 -10.11 -82.59
C VAL A 97 13.02 -9.92 -81.27
N PHE A 98 14.35 -9.83 -81.33
CA PHE A 98 15.19 -9.58 -80.17
C PHE A 98 14.94 -8.18 -79.57
N VAL A 99 14.83 -7.14 -80.40
CA VAL A 99 14.47 -5.78 -79.96
C VAL A 99 13.10 -5.75 -79.28
N ALA A 100 12.09 -6.43 -79.85
CA ALA A 100 10.76 -6.52 -79.27
C ALA A 100 10.80 -7.22 -77.90
N THR A 101 11.53 -8.34 -77.78
CA THR A 101 11.70 -9.08 -76.53
C THR A 101 12.37 -8.24 -75.44
N LEU A 102 13.45 -7.52 -75.79
CA LEU A 102 14.12 -6.58 -74.88
C LEU A 102 13.16 -5.49 -74.38
N THR A 103 12.30 -4.99 -75.27
CA THR A 103 11.33 -3.94 -74.95
C THR A 103 10.26 -4.43 -73.97
N PHE A 104 9.70 -5.63 -74.16
CA PHE A 104 8.75 -6.21 -73.20
C PHE A 104 9.39 -6.51 -71.84
N TYR A 105 10.64 -6.99 -71.83
CA TYR A 105 11.35 -7.29 -70.59
C TYR A 105 11.59 -6.03 -69.74
N TYR A 106 11.86 -4.88 -70.38
CA TYR A 106 12.07 -3.61 -69.69
C TYR A 106 10.87 -3.16 -68.86
N GLU A 107 9.65 -3.35 -69.36
CA GLU A 107 8.44 -2.98 -68.60
C GLU A 107 8.34 -3.75 -67.28
N ARG A 108 8.71 -5.04 -67.30
CA ARG A 108 8.76 -5.90 -66.11
C ARG A 108 9.83 -5.43 -65.12
N VAL A 109 11.03 -5.11 -65.60
CA VAL A 109 12.13 -4.58 -64.77
C VAL A 109 11.75 -3.24 -64.15
N LYS A 110 11.12 -2.33 -64.91
CA LYS A 110 10.67 -1.02 -64.42
C LYS A 110 9.57 -1.14 -63.36
N LYS A 111 8.66 -2.12 -63.48
CA LYS A 111 7.67 -2.42 -62.44
C LYS A 111 8.33 -2.96 -61.17
N GLY A 112 9.25 -3.92 -61.30
CA GLY A 112 10.00 -4.48 -60.16
C GLY A 112 10.83 -3.43 -59.42
N TYR A 113 11.56 -2.56 -60.15
CA TYR A 113 12.36 -1.49 -59.56
C TYR A 113 11.50 -0.47 -58.79
N ARG A 114 10.31 -0.12 -59.31
CA ARG A 114 9.38 0.77 -58.60
C ARG A 114 8.86 0.16 -57.29
N SER A 115 8.52 -1.14 -57.29
CA SER A 115 8.12 -1.85 -56.07
C SER A 115 9.24 -1.84 -55.03
N LEU A 116 10.49 -2.10 -55.44
CA LEU A 116 11.65 -2.10 -54.55
C LEU A 116 11.90 -0.74 -53.90
N ILE A 117 11.73 0.36 -54.65
CA ILE A 117 11.84 1.71 -54.08
C ILE A 117 10.74 1.93 -53.03
N GLN A 118 9.51 1.56 -53.34
CA GLN A 118 8.38 1.74 -52.41
C GLN A 118 8.57 0.89 -51.14
N GLU A 119 9.02 -0.36 -51.26
CA GLU A 119 9.34 -1.22 -50.12
C GLU A 119 10.48 -0.64 -49.26
N ARG A 120 11.52 -0.10 -49.89
CA ARG A 120 12.61 0.58 -49.17
C ARG A 120 12.09 1.78 -48.38
N ASP A 121 11.23 2.60 -48.99
CA ASP A 121 10.68 3.79 -48.34
C ASP A 121 9.81 3.38 -47.14
N LEU A 122 8.94 2.37 -47.29
CA LEU A 122 8.16 1.81 -46.18
C LEU A 122 9.03 1.25 -45.05
N LEU A 123 10.12 0.55 -45.40
CA LEU A 123 11.07 0.04 -44.40
C LEU A 123 11.80 1.16 -43.68
N GLN A 124 12.08 2.26 -44.37
CA GLN A 124 12.72 3.43 -43.77
C GLN A 124 11.77 4.12 -42.79
N ASP A 125 10.51 4.31 -43.17
CA ASP A 125 9.47 4.87 -42.30
C ASP A 125 9.27 3.99 -41.05
N ALA A 126 9.16 2.67 -41.23
CA ALA A 126 9.03 1.73 -40.11
C ALA A 126 10.25 1.75 -39.18
N LYS A 127 11.46 1.93 -39.72
CA LYS A 127 12.69 2.05 -38.93
C LYS A 127 12.69 3.34 -38.10
N GLU A 128 12.24 4.46 -38.67
CA GLU A 128 12.11 5.73 -37.94
C GLU A 128 11.09 5.62 -36.81
N GLU A 129 9.93 4.99 -37.06
CA GLU A 129 8.90 4.75 -36.05
C GLU A 129 9.42 3.88 -34.89
N ILE A 130 10.12 2.79 -35.19
CA ILE A 130 10.76 1.94 -34.17
C ILE A 130 11.80 2.74 -33.38
N GLY A 131 12.56 3.62 -34.03
CA GLY A 131 13.53 4.51 -33.37
C GLY A 131 12.85 5.40 -32.32
N LEU A 132 11.76 6.08 -32.72
CA LEU A 132 10.97 6.93 -31.81
C LEU A 132 10.35 6.14 -30.66
N LEU A 133 9.83 4.95 -30.93
CA LEU A 133 9.27 4.08 -29.89
C LEU A 133 10.35 3.65 -28.88
N ASN A 134 11.55 3.31 -29.36
CA ASN A 134 12.65 2.89 -28.52
C ASN A 134 13.16 4.05 -27.63
N GLU A 135 13.23 5.27 -28.16
CA GLU A 135 13.55 6.47 -27.36
C GLU A 135 12.50 6.75 -26.29
N ASN A 136 11.21 6.66 -26.64
CA ASN A 136 10.12 6.83 -25.68
C ASN A 136 10.19 5.77 -24.57
N LEU A 137 10.45 4.50 -24.94
CA LEU A 137 10.61 3.42 -23.98
C LEU A 137 11.81 3.66 -23.06
N GLY A 138 12.94 4.12 -23.59
CA GLY A 138 14.11 4.50 -22.79
C GLY A 138 13.78 5.58 -21.75
N ARG A 139 13.04 6.62 -22.15
CA ARG A 139 12.59 7.67 -21.22
C ARG A 139 11.67 7.15 -20.11
N GLU A 140 10.75 6.24 -20.42
CA GLU A 140 9.89 5.63 -19.39
C GLU A 140 10.68 4.69 -18.46
N MET A 141 11.65 3.92 -19.00
CA MET A 141 12.53 3.08 -18.19
C MET A 141 13.35 3.90 -17.19
N ASP A 142 13.88 5.06 -17.61
CA ASP A 142 14.62 5.94 -16.72
C ASP A 142 13.73 6.53 -15.61
N ARG A 143 12.49 6.91 -15.92
CA ARG A 143 11.51 7.35 -14.90
C ARG A 143 11.20 6.25 -13.88
N ILE A 144 11.04 5.00 -14.34
CA ILE A 144 10.80 3.86 -13.46
C ILE A 144 12.01 3.66 -12.53
N ARG A 145 13.23 3.62 -13.07
CA ARG A 145 14.46 3.49 -12.25
C ARG A 145 14.61 4.58 -11.21
N GLU A 146 14.30 5.82 -11.57
CA GLU A 146 14.34 6.94 -10.61
C GLU A 146 13.28 6.77 -9.51
N SER A 147 12.09 6.26 -9.85
CA SER A 147 11.05 5.95 -8.85
C SER A 147 11.45 4.79 -7.92
N GLU A 148 12.09 3.75 -8.45
CA GLU A 148 12.59 2.61 -7.68
C GLU A 148 13.67 3.04 -6.68
N CYS A 149 14.67 3.83 -7.13
CA CYS A 149 15.72 4.35 -6.26
C CYS A 149 15.15 5.21 -5.10
N ARG A 150 14.13 6.04 -5.37
CA ARG A 150 13.46 6.81 -4.32
C ARG A 150 12.72 5.92 -3.31
N LEU A 151 12.11 4.82 -3.78
CA LEU A 151 11.44 3.86 -2.93
C LEU A 151 12.41 3.08 -2.04
N GLU A 152 13.55 2.63 -2.59
CA GLU A 152 14.61 1.96 -1.84
C GLU A 152 15.17 2.85 -0.72
N ASN A 153 15.45 4.13 -1.03
CA ASN A 153 15.93 5.08 -0.03
C ASN A 153 14.91 5.30 1.11
N ALA A 154 13.63 5.45 0.78
CA ALA A 154 12.58 5.60 1.77
C ALA A 154 12.41 4.34 2.64
N HIS A 155 12.56 3.16 2.04
CA HIS A 155 12.51 1.88 2.75
C HIS A 155 13.68 1.73 3.73
N GLU A 156 14.90 2.10 3.31
CA GLU A 156 16.08 2.09 4.20
C GLU A 156 15.92 3.08 5.36
N GLU A 157 15.39 4.28 5.10
CA GLU A 157 15.12 5.29 6.12
C GLU A 157 14.12 4.78 7.16
N ILE A 158 12.97 4.26 6.72
CA ILE A 158 11.95 3.70 7.62
C ILE A 158 12.51 2.52 8.42
N SER A 159 13.30 1.66 7.78
CA SER A 159 13.95 0.52 8.47
C SER A 159 14.86 1.00 9.61
N LYS A 160 15.64 2.06 9.39
CA LYS A 160 16.48 2.68 10.44
C LYS A 160 15.62 3.24 11.59
N LEU A 161 14.49 3.89 11.29
CA LEU A 161 13.57 4.39 12.32
C LEU A 161 12.99 3.24 13.15
N ILE A 162 12.60 2.14 12.50
CA ILE A 162 12.11 0.94 13.20
C ILE A 162 13.18 0.36 14.13
N ASP A 163 14.43 0.28 13.68
CA ASP A 163 15.53 -0.21 14.52
C ASP A 163 15.83 0.70 15.72
N GLN A 164 15.70 2.02 15.55
CA GLN A 164 15.81 2.97 16.67
C GLN A 164 14.69 2.76 17.69
N VAL A 165 13.45 2.54 17.24
CA VAL A 165 12.33 2.22 18.12
C VAL A 165 12.58 0.91 18.85
N ARG A 166 13.07 -0.12 18.16
CA ARG A 166 13.35 -1.44 18.74
C ARG A 166 14.46 -1.40 19.79
N SER A 167 15.50 -0.59 19.58
CA SER A 167 16.67 -0.52 20.48
C SER A 167 16.49 0.49 21.63
N GLY A 168 15.92 1.66 21.35
CA GLY A 168 15.76 2.74 22.33
C GLY A 168 14.40 2.77 23.03
N GLY A 169 13.36 2.15 22.47
CA GLY A 169 12.00 2.21 22.99
C GLY A 169 11.33 3.58 22.88
N ASP A 170 11.98 4.54 22.21
CA ASP A 170 11.43 5.88 21.99
C ASP A 170 10.41 5.84 20.86
N LEU A 171 9.13 5.89 21.23
CA LEU A 171 8.04 5.92 20.27
C LEU A 171 7.78 7.32 19.68
N SER A 172 8.49 8.37 20.12
CA SER A 172 8.33 9.74 19.60
C SER A 172 8.98 9.97 18.23
N ILE A 173 9.69 8.97 17.72
CA ILE A 173 10.34 8.98 16.41
C ILE A 173 9.31 9.10 15.28
N ARG A 174 9.57 9.98 14.31
CA ARG A 174 8.69 10.21 13.16
C ARG A 174 9.45 10.24 11.85
N TYR A 175 8.79 9.78 10.81
CA TYR A 175 9.23 9.96 9.43
C TYR A 175 8.99 11.41 9.00
N LYS A 176 10.00 12.04 8.41
CA LYS A 176 9.93 13.45 7.96
C LYS A 176 9.36 13.53 6.55
N ASN A 177 8.08 13.85 6.46
CA ASN A 177 7.43 14.11 5.17
C ASN A 177 7.71 15.54 4.67
N THR A 178 8.54 15.69 3.64
CA THR A 178 8.91 16.99 3.05
C THR A 178 7.79 17.64 2.24
N ASN A 179 6.82 16.85 1.76
CA ASN A 179 5.67 17.31 0.98
C ASN A 179 4.47 17.68 1.87
N LEU A 180 4.64 17.62 3.19
CA LEU A 180 3.57 17.82 4.15
C LEU A 180 3.21 19.30 4.27
N ILE A 181 2.06 19.68 3.73
CA ILE A 181 1.55 21.06 3.82
C ILE A 181 1.10 21.36 5.25
N ARG A 182 1.54 22.51 5.76
CA ARG A 182 1.13 23.01 7.08
C ARG A 182 -0.31 23.51 7.02
N CYS A 183 -1.20 22.83 7.75
CA CYS A 183 -2.64 23.10 7.68
C CYS A 183 -3.00 24.52 8.13
N TRP A 184 -2.28 25.09 9.10
CA TRP A 184 -2.51 26.43 9.60
C TRP A 184 -2.08 27.52 8.63
N GLU A 185 -1.01 27.30 7.85
CA GLU A 185 -0.58 28.23 6.80
C GLU A 185 -1.61 28.23 5.66
N LEU A 186 -2.01 27.06 5.17
CA LEU A 186 -2.93 26.96 4.04
C LEU A 186 -4.34 27.48 4.38
N LYS A 187 -4.81 27.24 5.61
CA LYS A 187 -6.18 27.61 6.02
C LYS A 187 -6.23 28.89 6.86
N ASN A 188 -5.11 29.59 7.03
CA ASN A 188 -4.99 30.76 7.92
C ASN A 188 -5.59 30.50 9.32
N CYS A 189 -5.26 29.35 9.91
CA CYS A 189 -5.80 28.96 11.21
C CYS A 189 -4.97 29.57 12.34
N VAL A 190 -5.62 30.01 13.42
CA VAL A 190 -5.00 30.60 14.62
C VAL A 190 -5.41 29.87 15.90
N TYR A 191 -5.91 28.63 15.76
CA TYR A 191 -6.49 27.90 16.88
C TYR A 191 -5.40 27.17 17.68
N GLU A 192 -4.88 27.85 18.71
CA GLU A 192 -3.78 27.38 19.57
C GLU A 192 -4.13 26.12 20.38
N ASN A 193 -5.41 25.89 20.67
CA ASN A 193 -5.87 24.71 21.41
C ASN A 193 -5.91 23.43 20.56
N CYS A 194 -5.53 23.48 19.28
CA CYS A 194 -5.37 22.27 18.46
C CYS A 194 -3.99 21.65 18.72
N PRO A 195 -3.90 20.36 19.11
CA PRO A 195 -2.60 19.72 19.30
C PRO A 195 -1.73 19.69 18.03
N ALA A 196 -2.35 19.69 16.85
CA ALA A 196 -1.65 19.72 15.56
C ALA A 196 -1.27 21.14 15.09
N TYR A 197 -1.68 22.20 15.79
CA TYR A 197 -1.30 23.56 15.44
C TYR A 197 0.19 23.78 15.72
N GLN A 198 0.92 24.32 14.75
CA GLN A 198 2.38 24.51 14.81
C GLN A 198 3.19 23.23 15.08
N SER A 199 2.59 22.05 14.96
CA SER A 199 3.32 20.79 15.09
C SER A 199 3.95 20.39 13.76
N ASP A 200 5.24 20.06 13.77
CA ASP A 200 5.93 19.61 12.56
C ASP A 200 5.43 18.26 12.05
N HIS A 201 4.99 17.38 12.95
CA HIS A 201 4.66 15.99 12.65
C HIS A 201 3.22 15.58 13.01
N LEU A 202 2.57 16.27 13.96
CA LEU A 202 1.22 15.89 14.40
C LEU A 202 0.17 16.46 13.44
N ARG A 203 -0.78 15.61 13.03
CA ARG A 203 -1.87 15.99 12.14
C ARG A 203 -3.21 15.54 12.74
N CYS A 204 -4.30 16.16 12.30
CA CYS A 204 -5.62 15.85 12.84
C CYS A 204 -6.03 14.39 12.60
N TRP A 205 -5.62 13.80 11.46
CA TRP A 205 -5.88 12.39 11.15
C TRP A 205 -5.12 11.43 12.07
N HIS A 206 -3.89 11.76 12.50
CA HIS A 206 -3.14 10.96 13.49
C HIS A 206 -3.86 10.88 14.85
N LEU A 207 -4.63 11.92 15.18
CA LEU A 207 -5.37 12.02 16.43
C LEU A 207 -6.77 11.40 16.37
N GLY A 208 -7.22 10.96 15.19
CA GLY A 208 -8.59 10.49 14.96
C GLY A 208 -9.66 11.54 15.29
N LYS A 209 -9.30 12.84 15.32
CA LYS A 209 -10.18 13.94 15.73
C LYS A 209 -9.96 15.16 14.85
N VAL A 210 -11.06 15.81 14.46
CA VAL A 210 -11.03 17.04 13.66
C VAL A 210 -10.88 18.25 14.56
N TYR A 211 -9.84 19.06 14.31
CA TYR A 211 -9.58 20.31 15.02
C TYR A 211 -9.65 21.54 14.09
N CYS A 212 -10.15 21.36 12.85
CA CYS A 212 -10.18 22.43 11.85
C CYS A 212 -11.20 23.52 12.19
N CYS A 213 -10.70 24.75 12.31
CA CYS A 213 -11.43 25.96 12.68
C CYS A 213 -12.61 26.34 11.77
N ARG A 214 -12.72 25.81 10.53
CA ARG A 214 -13.81 26.12 9.58
C ARG A 214 -14.91 25.05 9.42
N ILE A 215 -14.78 23.88 10.06
CA ILE A 215 -15.85 22.86 10.09
C ILE A 215 -16.48 22.93 11.48
N LYS A 216 -17.46 23.84 11.66
CA LYS A 216 -18.36 23.99 12.83
C LYS A 216 -17.86 23.40 14.16
N ALA A 217 -17.30 24.29 14.99
CA ALA A 217 -17.36 24.27 16.46
C ALA A 217 -17.23 22.90 17.16
N GLY A 218 -16.03 22.60 17.64
CA GLY A 218 -15.86 22.30 19.07
C GLY A 218 -16.53 21.06 19.65
N LYS A 219 -16.75 19.99 18.87
CA LYS A 219 -17.03 18.67 19.44
C LYS A 219 -16.00 17.65 18.95
N PRO A 220 -15.18 17.06 19.85
CA PRO A 220 -14.35 15.92 19.49
C PRO A 220 -15.27 14.75 19.18
N GLY A 221 -15.36 14.33 17.92
CA GLY A 221 -16.14 13.14 17.52
C GLY A 221 -17.21 13.39 16.45
N ARG A 222 -16.83 13.88 15.28
CA ARG A 222 -17.60 13.60 14.05
C ARG A 222 -16.63 13.10 12.99
N ASP A 223 -17.05 12.05 12.28
CA ASP A 223 -16.28 11.41 11.21
C ASP A 223 -15.79 12.47 10.21
N CYS A 224 -14.48 12.73 10.20
CA CYS A 224 -13.89 13.42 9.06
C CYS A 224 -13.79 12.46 7.90
N ASN A 225 -14.32 12.87 6.75
CA ASN A 225 -13.86 12.28 5.52
C ASN A 225 -12.52 12.90 5.12
N CYS A 226 -11.41 12.33 5.61
CA CYS A 226 -10.06 12.74 5.23
C CYS A 226 -9.85 12.70 3.70
N GLU A 227 -10.57 11.82 2.99
CA GLU A 227 -10.49 11.70 1.52
C GLU A 227 -10.99 12.96 0.80
N SER A 228 -11.77 13.81 1.46
CA SER A 228 -12.23 15.10 0.92
C SER A 228 -11.35 16.28 1.34
N CYS A 229 -10.37 16.06 2.22
CA CYS A 229 -9.50 17.11 2.74
C CYS A 229 -8.32 17.35 1.80
N GLU A 230 -8.25 18.54 1.22
CA GLU A 230 -7.16 18.96 0.32
C GLU A 230 -5.76 18.77 0.92
N ILE A 231 -5.58 19.03 2.22
CA ILE A 231 -4.30 18.86 2.92
C ILE A 231 -3.93 17.37 3.05
N TYR A 232 -4.94 16.53 3.32
CA TYR A 232 -4.74 15.08 3.41
C TYR A 232 -4.41 14.52 2.03
N ILE A 233 -5.19 14.87 1.01
CA ILE A 233 -4.97 14.46 -0.38
C ILE A 233 -3.57 14.89 -0.84
N SER A 234 -3.15 16.13 -0.57
CA SER A 234 -1.80 16.58 -0.96
C SER A 234 -0.70 15.81 -0.25
N ALA A 235 -0.87 15.50 1.04
CA ALA A 235 0.10 14.73 1.82
C ALA A 235 0.19 13.27 1.37
N HIS A 236 -0.86 12.72 0.76
CA HIS A 236 -0.97 11.32 0.33
C HIS A 236 -0.87 11.13 -1.19
N LYS A 237 -0.67 12.21 -1.96
CA LYS A 237 -0.59 12.19 -3.43
C LYS A 237 0.64 11.43 -3.91
N ASP A 238 1.76 11.64 -3.24
CA ASP A 238 3.01 10.93 -3.50
C ASP A 238 3.04 9.61 -2.71
N PRO A 239 3.30 8.46 -3.36
CA PRO A 239 3.35 7.17 -2.68
C PRO A 239 4.35 7.11 -1.50
N LEU A 240 5.47 7.82 -1.58
CA LEU A 240 6.49 7.84 -0.53
C LEU A 240 6.04 8.68 0.67
N ALA A 241 5.53 9.88 0.41
CA ALA A 241 4.90 10.69 1.44
C ALA A 241 3.79 9.92 2.17
N ARG A 242 2.93 9.21 1.43
CA ARG A 242 1.88 8.36 1.99
C ARG A 242 2.43 7.23 2.87
N LEU A 243 3.53 6.60 2.49
CA LEU A 243 4.18 5.56 3.30
C LEU A 243 4.69 6.14 4.63
N GLY A 244 5.33 7.31 4.58
CA GLY A 244 5.78 8.05 5.76
C GLY A 244 4.65 8.42 6.71
N GLU A 245 3.52 8.91 6.19
CA GLU A 245 2.34 9.23 7.00
C GLU A 245 1.76 7.98 7.68
N ARG A 246 1.69 6.85 6.98
CA ARG A 246 1.22 5.58 7.57
C ARG A 246 2.14 5.08 8.69
N PHE A 247 3.45 5.25 8.51
CA PHE A 247 4.41 4.97 9.57
C PHE A 247 4.14 5.86 10.79
N ASN A 248 3.95 7.16 10.60
CA ASN A 248 3.64 8.10 11.68
C ASN A 248 2.32 7.78 12.39
N ASP A 249 1.26 7.41 11.64
CA ASP A 249 -0.02 6.95 12.20
C ASP A 249 0.19 5.74 13.13
N MET A 250 0.95 4.74 12.66
CA MET A 250 1.27 3.54 13.45
C MET A 250 2.04 3.91 14.72
N MET A 251 3.02 4.81 14.65
CA MET A 251 3.77 5.27 15.81
C MET A 251 2.86 5.94 16.85
N HIS A 252 1.92 6.79 16.43
CA HIS A 252 0.96 7.41 17.35
C HIS A 252 0.04 6.39 18.03
N ILE A 253 -0.40 5.36 17.31
CA ILE A 253 -1.20 4.28 17.88
C ILE A 253 -0.39 3.51 18.93
N LEU A 254 0.87 3.18 18.63
CA LEU A 254 1.76 2.49 19.57
C LEU A 254 1.99 3.31 20.84
N GLU A 255 2.22 4.62 20.73
CA GLU A 255 2.38 5.52 21.89
C GLU A 255 1.13 5.51 22.78
N GLY A 256 -0.05 5.59 22.16
CA GLY A 256 -1.33 5.53 22.88
C GLY A 256 -1.47 4.22 23.64
N LYS A 257 -1.20 3.09 22.97
CA LYS A 257 -1.27 1.76 23.57
C LYS A 257 -0.25 1.55 24.69
N GLN A 258 0.96 2.08 24.56
CA GLN A 258 1.96 2.02 25.62
C GLN A 258 1.48 2.76 26.88
N LYS A 259 0.90 3.95 26.72
CA LYS A 259 0.35 4.72 27.86
C LYS A 259 -0.80 3.99 28.54
N GLU A 260 -1.75 3.45 27.76
CA GLU A 260 -2.85 2.63 28.28
C GLU A 260 -2.32 1.41 29.08
N LEU A 261 -1.32 0.71 28.54
CA LEU A 261 -0.71 -0.45 29.20
C LEU A 261 0.00 -0.05 30.50
N GLN A 262 0.74 1.06 30.50
CA GLN A 262 1.41 1.57 31.69
C GLN A 262 0.41 1.95 32.79
N GLU A 263 -0.70 2.58 32.43
CA GLU A 263 -1.75 2.95 33.37
C GLU A 263 -2.47 1.72 33.94
N ALA A 264 -2.82 0.76 33.09
CA ALA A 264 -3.40 -0.51 33.53
C ALA A 264 -2.46 -1.28 34.48
N ASN A 265 -1.16 -1.32 34.17
CA ASN A 265 -0.15 -1.97 35.02
C ASN A 265 0.01 -1.25 36.37
N ARG A 266 -0.01 0.09 36.38
CA ARG A 266 0.00 0.88 37.62
C ARG A 266 -1.23 0.54 38.48
N HIS A 267 -2.42 0.51 37.88
CA HIS A 267 -3.64 0.19 38.60
C HIS A 267 -3.62 -1.25 39.15
N LEU A 268 -3.13 -2.21 38.37
CA LEU A 268 -2.95 -3.59 38.81
C LEU A 268 -2.01 -3.70 40.02
N LYS A 269 -0.87 -3.00 39.99
CA LYS A 269 0.08 -2.97 41.12
C LYS A 269 -0.52 -2.33 42.37
N GLU A 270 -1.34 -1.29 42.21
CA GLU A 270 -2.05 -0.69 43.34
C GLU A 270 -3.07 -1.65 43.97
N MET A 271 -3.81 -2.38 43.14
CA MET A 271 -4.73 -3.43 43.61
C MET A 271 -3.98 -4.55 44.33
N ASP A 272 -2.87 -5.02 43.77
CA ASP A 272 -2.06 -6.08 44.37
C ASP A 272 -1.46 -5.66 45.73
N LYS A 273 -1.02 -4.40 45.83
CA LYS A 273 -0.57 -3.82 47.11
C LYS A 273 -1.71 -3.76 48.14
N LYS A 274 -2.91 -3.37 47.74
CA LYS A 274 -4.09 -3.37 48.63
C LYS A 274 -4.45 -4.78 49.09
N LYS A 275 -4.40 -5.76 48.18
CA LYS A 275 -4.64 -7.18 48.49
C LYS A 275 -3.61 -7.73 49.48
N SER A 276 -2.33 -7.47 49.24
CA SER A 276 -1.26 -7.88 50.16
C SER A 276 -1.44 -7.28 51.55
N LYS A 277 -1.72 -5.96 51.63
CA LYS A 277 -2.00 -5.29 52.90
C LYS A 277 -3.22 -5.87 53.62
N PHE A 278 -4.27 -6.23 52.88
CA PHE A 278 -5.45 -6.87 53.45
C PHE A 278 -5.11 -8.24 54.06
N LEU A 279 -4.37 -9.09 53.33
CA LEU A 279 -3.94 -10.39 53.85
C LEU A 279 -3.06 -10.27 55.09
N ASP A 280 -2.18 -9.27 55.16
CA ASP A 280 -1.36 -9.01 56.35
C ASP A 280 -2.23 -8.64 57.56
N ILE A 281 -3.27 -7.82 57.36
CA ILE A 281 -4.23 -7.45 58.42
C ILE A 281 -4.99 -8.69 58.89
N VAL A 282 -5.53 -9.50 57.97
CA VAL A 282 -6.22 -10.76 58.31
C VAL A 282 -5.30 -11.67 59.13
N ALA A 283 -4.06 -11.87 58.69
CA ALA A 283 -3.12 -12.73 59.38
C ALA A 283 -2.80 -12.21 60.80
N HIS A 284 -2.66 -10.90 60.97
CA HIS A 284 -2.45 -10.28 62.27
C HIS A 284 -3.65 -10.49 63.21
N ASP A 285 -4.85 -10.17 62.73
CA ASP A 285 -6.07 -10.21 63.54
C ASP A 285 -6.49 -11.63 63.94
N LEU A 286 -6.10 -12.64 63.14
CA LEU A 286 -6.25 -14.05 63.52
C LEU A 286 -5.17 -14.52 64.50
N ARG A 287 -3.94 -14.00 64.39
CA ARG A 287 -2.81 -14.41 65.25
C ARG A 287 -3.02 -13.96 66.70
N THR A 288 -3.48 -12.74 66.94
CA THR A 288 -3.68 -12.21 68.30
C THR A 288 -4.57 -13.09 69.20
N PRO A 289 -5.81 -13.44 68.82
CA PRO A 289 -6.67 -14.31 69.64
C PRO A 289 -6.09 -15.73 69.77
N LEU A 290 -5.49 -16.27 68.69
CA LEU A 290 -4.86 -17.58 68.73
C LEU A 290 -3.68 -17.65 69.70
N THR A 291 -2.82 -16.64 69.71
CA THR A 291 -1.69 -16.55 70.66
C THR A 291 -2.20 -16.44 72.09
N SER A 292 -3.28 -15.69 72.34
CA SER A 292 -3.91 -15.61 73.66
C SER A 292 -4.44 -16.97 74.12
N ILE A 293 -5.21 -17.66 73.26
CA ILE A 293 -5.74 -19.01 73.54
C ILE A 293 -4.61 -19.98 73.92
N LEU A 294 -3.54 -20.01 73.13
CA LEU A 294 -2.40 -20.89 73.38
C LEU A 294 -1.67 -20.53 74.68
N ALA A 295 -1.48 -19.24 74.97
CA ALA A 295 -0.82 -18.79 76.20
C ALA A 295 -1.62 -19.18 77.45
N TYR A 296 -2.93 -18.91 77.49
CA TYR A 296 -3.78 -19.28 78.63
C TYR A 296 -3.93 -20.81 78.78
N ALA A 297 -3.95 -21.56 77.67
CA ALA A 297 -3.94 -23.02 77.71
C ALA A 297 -2.62 -23.58 78.28
N ASP A 298 -1.48 -23.01 77.90
CA ASP A 298 -0.15 -23.37 78.44
C ASP A 298 -0.04 -23.03 79.94
N LEU A 299 -0.56 -21.88 80.38
CA LEU A 299 -0.64 -21.51 81.80
C LEU A 299 -1.46 -22.52 82.61
N LEU A 300 -2.60 -22.97 82.09
CA LEU A 300 -3.44 -23.99 82.73
C LEU A 300 -2.72 -25.35 82.87
N LEU A 301 -1.85 -25.71 81.92
CA LEU A 301 -1.06 -26.93 81.98
C LEU A 301 0.09 -26.85 82.98
N ARG A 302 0.77 -25.70 83.05
CA ARG A 302 1.97 -25.49 83.88
C ARG A 302 1.66 -25.25 85.35
N TYR A 303 0.60 -24.52 85.66
CA TYR A 303 0.32 -24.06 87.03
C TYR A 303 -0.92 -24.77 87.61
N GLN A 304 -0.79 -26.08 87.86
CA GLN A 304 -1.87 -26.90 88.41
C GLN A 304 -2.23 -26.57 89.87
N SER A 305 -1.35 -25.83 90.58
CA SER A 305 -1.52 -25.40 91.97
C SER A 305 -2.23 -24.04 92.14
N GLU A 306 -2.66 -23.40 91.05
CA GLU A 306 -3.42 -22.15 91.09
C GLU A 306 -4.82 -22.35 91.68
N SER A 307 -5.40 -21.27 92.22
CA SER A 307 -6.74 -21.32 92.80
C SER A 307 -7.80 -21.66 91.75
N ALA A 308 -8.94 -22.19 92.21
CA ALA A 308 -10.07 -22.50 91.34
C ALA A 308 -10.57 -21.24 90.60
N GLU A 309 -10.50 -20.06 91.23
CA GLU A 309 -10.88 -18.79 90.61
C GLU A 309 -9.93 -18.40 89.46
N THR A 310 -8.61 -18.47 89.64
CA THR A 310 -7.63 -18.14 88.59
C THR A 310 -7.78 -19.04 87.37
N ARG A 311 -8.04 -20.33 87.60
CA ARG A 311 -8.29 -21.30 86.52
C ARG A 311 -9.58 -21.00 85.75
N ASP A 312 -10.64 -20.58 86.44
CA ASP A 312 -11.89 -20.17 85.80
C ASP A 312 -11.68 -18.93 84.92
N GLU A 313 -10.87 -17.97 85.37
CA GLU A 313 -10.51 -16.78 84.58
C GLU A 313 -9.74 -17.12 83.29
N PHE A 314 -8.77 -18.03 83.37
CA PHE A 314 -8.05 -18.51 82.19
C PHE A 314 -8.97 -19.23 81.20
N LEU A 315 -9.86 -20.10 81.68
CA LEU A 315 -10.85 -20.78 80.83
C LEU A 315 -11.83 -19.80 80.19
N ARG A 316 -12.31 -18.79 80.93
CA ARG A 316 -13.16 -17.73 80.39
C ARG A 316 -12.46 -16.96 79.28
N THR A 317 -11.18 -16.66 79.44
CA THR A 317 -10.39 -15.94 78.43
C THR A 317 -10.21 -16.78 77.16
N ILE A 318 -9.92 -18.09 77.30
CA ILE A 318 -9.86 -19.02 76.16
C ILE A 318 -11.19 -19.07 75.40
N ILE A 319 -12.32 -19.21 76.11
CA ILE A 319 -13.66 -19.25 75.49
C ILE A 319 -13.96 -17.93 74.78
N PHE A 320 -13.62 -16.80 75.41
CA PHE A 320 -13.84 -15.47 74.85
C PHE A 320 -13.05 -15.26 73.55
N GLU A 321 -11.74 -15.53 73.56
CA GLU A 321 -10.90 -15.37 72.37
C GLU A 321 -11.24 -16.40 71.26
N SER A 322 -11.71 -17.60 71.63
CA SER A 322 -12.19 -18.60 70.66
C SER A 322 -13.46 -18.13 69.94
N ARG A 323 -14.41 -17.53 70.66
CA ARG A 323 -15.62 -16.94 70.07
C ARG A 323 -15.25 -15.77 69.16
N ARG A 324 -14.41 -14.87 69.64
CA ARG A 324 -13.92 -13.72 68.87
C ARG A 324 -13.20 -14.15 67.58
N LEU A 325 -12.39 -15.19 67.62
CA LEU A 325 -11.74 -15.75 66.43
C LEU A 325 -12.76 -16.31 65.44
N GLY A 326 -13.78 -17.02 65.92
CA GLY A 326 -14.89 -17.51 65.09
C GLY A 326 -15.66 -16.38 64.40
N ASP A 327 -15.96 -15.30 65.14
CA ASP A 327 -16.62 -14.11 64.60
C ASP A 327 -15.77 -13.45 63.51
N LEU A 328 -14.46 -13.27 63.75
CA LEU A 328 -13.53 -12.72 62.75
C LEU A 328 -13.48 -13.55 61.46
N ILE A 329 -13.43 -14.89 61.58
CA ILE A 329 -13.44 -15.78 60.41
C ILE A 329 -14.74 -15.62 59.61
N ASN A 330 -15.88 -15.57 60.29
CA ASN A 330 -17.18 -15.37 59.63
C ASN A 330 -17.27 -14.00 58.95
N ASP A 331 -16.77 -12.94 59.57
CA ASP A 331 -16.74 -11.60 59.00
C ASP A 331 -15.87 -11.56 57.72
N TYR A 332 -14.71 -12.22 57.71
CA TYR A 332 -13.87 -12.31 56.51
C TYR A 332 -14.50 -13.17 55.40
N LEU A 333 -15.19 -14.25 55.75
CA LEU A 333 -15.92 -15.09 54.77
C LEU A 333 -17.09 -14.33 54.15
N ASP A 334 -17.85 -13.59 54.96
CA ASP A 334 -18.93 -12.73 54.48
C ASP A 334 -18.37 -11.64 53.56
N LEU A 335 -17.26 -10.99 53.94
CA LEU A 335 -16.59 -9.98 53.10
C LEU A 335 -16.13 -10.57 51.76
N SER A 336 -15.52 -11.75 51.77
CA SER A 336 -15.07 -12.43 50.53
C SER A 336 -16.24 -12.78 49.60
N LYS A 337 -17.39 -13.19 50.15
CA LYS A 337 -18.62 -13.42 49.37
C LYS A 337 -19.19 -12.13 48.77
N ILE A 338 -19.10 -11.03 49.51
CA ILE A 338 -19.53 -9.70 49.02
C ILE A 338 -18.62 -9.24 47.87
N GLU A 339 -17.29 -9.32 48.03
CA GLU A 339 -16.32 -8.89 46.99
C GLU A 339 -16.40 -9.72 45.71
N SER A 340 -16.71 -11.02 45.83
CA SER A 340 -16.87 -11.92 44.68
C SER A 340 -18.27 -11.85 44.03
N GLY A 341 -19.20 -11.07 44.61
CA GLY A 341 -20.59 -11.01 44.15
C GLY A 341 -21.39 -12.30 44.37
N LEU A 342 -20.87 -13.23 45.19
CA LEU A 342 -21.50 -14.52 45.52
C LEU A 342 -22.41 -14.44 46.76
N MET A 343 -22.61 -13.24 47.31
CA MET A 343 -23.50 -13.03 48.44
C MET A 343 -24.96 -13.06 47.98
N GLU A 344 -25.64 -14.17 48.25
CA GLU A 344 -27.08 -14.31 48.02
C GLU A 344 -27.89 -13.65 49.16
N TYR A 345 -28.88 -12.83 48.79
CA TYR A 345 -29.78 -12.17 49.73
C TYR A 345 -31.18 -12.77 49.65
N GLN A 346 -31.76 -13.11 50.80
CA GLN A 346 -33.15 -13.56 50.88
C GLN A 346 -34.06 -12.37 51.12
N VAL A 347 -34.43 -11.66 50.04
CA VAL A 347 -35.23 -10.44 50.12
C VAL A 347 -36.71 -10.78 50.24
N GLU A 348 -37.29 -10.54 51.42
CA GLU A 348 -38.68 -10.84 51.74
C GLU A 348 -39.35 -9.63 52.44
N PRO A 349 -40.70 -9.49 52.37
CA PRO A 349 -41.41 -8.51 53.18
C PRO A 349 -41.23 -8.80 54.68
N LEU A 350 -40.75 -7.81 55.44
CA LEU A 350 -40.56 -7.90 56.89
C LEU A 350 -40.90 -6.59 57.59
N ASN A 351 -41.30 -6.66 58.86
CA ASN A 351 -41.45 -5.47 59.70
C ASN A 351 -40.11 -5.14 60.36
N PHE A 352 -39.47 -4.04 59.93
CA PHE A 352 -38.13 -3.67 60.39
C PHE A 352 -38.10 -3.34 61.89
N ARG A 353 -39.24 -2.96 62.47
CA ARG A 353 -39.36 -2.79 63.93
C ARG A 353 -38.98 -4.07 64.69
N GLU A 354 -39.35 -5.24 64.20
CA GLU A 354 -38.99 -6.51 64.86
C GLU A 354 -37.47 -6.71 64.93
N VAL A 355 -36.75 -6.30 63.88
CA VAL A 355 -35.29 -6.35 63.83
C VAL A 355 -34.70 -5.41 64.88
N ILE A 356 -35.21 -4.18 64.95
CA ILE A 356 -34.76 -3.18 65.94
C ILE A 356 -35.03 -3.66 67.36
N ASP A 357 -36.26 -4.09 67.65
CA ASP A 357 -36.67 -4.52 68.99
C ASP A 357 -35.87 -5.76 69.43
N HIS A 358 -35.60 -6.70 68.51
CA HIS A 358 -34.73 -7.83 68.77
C HIS A 358 -33.31 -7.38 69.15
N VAL A 359 -32.68 -6.53 68.35
CA VAL A 359 -31.30 -6.07 68.61
C VAL A 359 -31.22 -5.27 69.91
N VAL A 360 -32.18 -4.36 70.16
CA VAL A 360 -32.27 -3.61 71.42
C VAL A 360 -32.38 -4.56 72.62
N SER A 361 -33.18 -5.63 72.51
CA SER A 361 -33.31 -6.62 73.57
C SER A 361 -31.99 -7.33 73.88
N VAL A 362 -31.21 -7.69 72.85
CA VAL A 362 -29.91 -8.38 72.99
C VAL A 362 -28.89 -7.49 73.70
N TYR A 363 -28.82 -6.20 73.35
CA TYR A 363 -27.84 -5.27 73.92
C TYR A 363 -28.30 -4.56 75.21
N SER A 364 -29.56 -4.75 75.62
CA SER A 364 -30.14 -4.12 76.81
C SER A 364 -29.34 -4.45 78.09
N GLY A 365 -28.96 -5.72 78.28
CA GLY A 365 -28.21 -6.16 79.46
C GLY A 365 -26.82 -5.55 79.56
N ILE A 366 -26.08 -5.51 78.45
CA ILE A 366 -24.73 -4.91 78.38
C ILE A 366 -24.80 -3.39 78.61
N CYS A 367 -25.77 -2.72 78.01
CA CYS A 367 -25.97 -1.28 78.20
C CYS A 367 -26.39 -0.95 79.64
N MET A 368 -27.21 -1.80 80.27
CA MET A 368 -27.64 -1.62 81.66
C MET A 368 -26.48 -1.72 82.64
N GLN A 369 -25.53 -2.65 82.42
CA GLN A 369 -24.30 -2.76 83.24
C GLN A 369 -23.47 -1.46 83.20
N LYS A 370 -23.41 -0.79 82.04
CA LYS A 370 -22.73 0.51 81.88
C LYS A 370 -23.62 1.73 82.18
N ARG A 371 -24.88 1.53 82.61
CA ARG A 371 -25.91 2.57 82.77
C ARG A 371 -26.15 3.42 81.51
N ILE A 372 -25.91 2.87 80.32
CA ILE A 372 -26.16 3.53 79.04
C ILE A 372 -27.67 3.47 78.75
N LYS A 373 -28.28 4.62 78.42
CA LYS A 373 -29.71 4.70 78.06
C LYS A 373 -29.89 4.52 76.56
N ILE A 374 -30.68 3.54 76.14
CA ILE A 374 -31.06 3.33 74.74
C ILE A 374 -32.37 4.07 74.48
N HIS A 375 -32.42 4.95 73.47
CA HIS A 375 -33.62 5.69 73.10
C HIS A 375 -34.07 5.38 71.67
N THR A 376 -35.29 4.86 71.53
CA THR A 376 -35.95 4.68 70.23
C THR A 376 -36.87 5.88 69.94
N LYS A 377 -36.52 6.73 68.97
CA LYS A 377 -37.31 7.91 68.58
C LYS A 377 -37.93 7.75 67.19
N GLY A 378 -39.19 8.13 67.03
CA GLY A 378 -39.86 8.17 65.72
C GLY A 378 -40.21 6.79 65.14
N LEU A 379 -40.35 5.78 66.00
CA LEU A 379 -40.43 4.39 65.60
C LEU A 379 -41.92 3.99 65.44
N VAL A 380 -42.40 3.89 64.20
CA VAL A 380 -43.80 3.57 63.85
C VAL A 380 -44.10 2.10 64.21
N GLN A 381 -45.37 1.77 64.51
CA GLN A 381 -45.78 0.42 64.94
C GLN A 381 -45.55 -0.63 63.84
N ASP A 382 -45.86 -0.29 62.60
CA ASP A 382 -45.54 -1.10 61.43
C ASP A 382 -44.56 -0.35 60.53
N LEU A 383 -43.38 -0.94 60.35
CA LEU A 383 -42.34 -0.43 59.47
C LEU A 383 -42.01 -1.48 58.39
N PRO A 384 -42.93 -1.74 57.45
CA PRO A 384 -42.76 -2.77 56.43
C PRO A 384 -41.68 -2.36 55.43
N ILE A 385 -40.71 -3.24 55.22
CA ILE A 385 -39.67 -3.09 54.20
C ILE A 385 -39.47 -4.42 53.46
N LEU A 386 -38.88 -4.35 52.27
CA LEU A 386 -38.32 -5.52 51.59
C LEU A 386 -36.85 -5.63 51.96
N GLY A 387 -36.43 -6.77 52.51
CA GLY A 387 -35.03 -6.97 52.87
C GLY A 387 -34.74 -8.38 53.35
N ASP A 388 -33.46 -8.62 53.65
CA ASP A 388 -33.02 -9.87 54.28
C ASP A 388 -32.98 -9.67 55.80
N LYS A 389 -33.90 -10.34 56.51
CA LYS A 389 -34.04 -10.20 57.97
C LYS A 389 -32.74 -10.53 58.70
N LYS A 390 -32.01 -11.56 58.26
CA LYS A 390 -30.75 -11.99 58.90
C LYS A 390 -29.66 -10.94 58.70
N ARG A 391 -29.49 -10.45 57.47
CA ARG A 391 -28.46 -9.45 57.15
C ARG A 391 -28.75 -8.09 57.77
N LEU A 392 -30.01 -7.66 57.80
CA LEU A 392 -30.42 -6.45 58.49
C LEU A 392 -30.20 -6.54 60.01
N THR A 393 -30.48 -7.69 60.61
CA THR A 393 -30.18 -7.94 62.03
C THR A 393 -28.67 -7.88 62.29
N GLN A 394 -27.85 -8.46 61.41
CA GLN A 394 -26.39 -8.39 61.50
C GLN A 394 -25.88 -6.94 61.42
N VAL A 395 -26.38 -6.13 60.49
CA VAL A 395 -26.03 -4.70 60.37
C VAL A 395 -26.37 -3.96 61.66
N MET A 396 -27.59 -4.12 62.17
CA MET A 396 -28.05 -3.44 63.39
C MET A 396 -27.25 -3.90 64.63
N SER A 397 -26.96 -5.19 64.74
CA SER A 397 -26.11 -5.73 65.81
C SER A 397 -24.69 -5.18 65.75
N ASN A 398 -24.08 -5.07 64.57
CA ASN A 398 -22.74 -4.49 64.40
C ASN A 398 -22.70 -3.02 64.84
N LEU A 399 -23.72 -2.24 64.47
CA LEU A 399 -23.85 -0.84 64.90
C LEU A 399 -24.05 -0.72 66.41
N MET A 400 -24.94 -1.53 67.00
CA MET A 400 -25.20 -1.52 68.45
C MET A 400 -24.02 -2.03 69.28
N SER A 401 -23.28 -3.02 68.77
CA SER A 401 -22.03 -3.49 69.35
C SER A 401 -21.01 -2.35 69.46
N ASN A 402 -20.79 -1.63 68.34
CA ASN A 402 -19.90 -0.48 68.32
C ASN A 402 -20.39 0.64 69.26
N ALA A 403 -21.67 0.98 69.22
CA ALA A 403 -22.25 2.01 70.07
C ALA A 403 -22.09 1.67 71.56
N SER A 404 -22.42 0.46 71.98
CA SER A 404 -22.27 0.02 73.39
C SER A 404 -20.82 -0.08 73.86
N LYS A 405 -19.88 -0.37 72.94
CA LYS A 405 -18.45 -0.44 73.25
C LYS A 405 -17.83 0.93 73.50
N PHE A 406 -18.11 1.90 72.62
CA PHE A 406 -17.46 3.22 72.62
C PHE A 406 -18.25 4.32 73.34
N THR A 407 -19.49 4.08 73.71
CA THR A 407 -20.24 5.01 74.57
C THR A 407 -19.77 4.86 76.02
N PRO A 408 -19.38 5.96 76.69
CA PRO A 408 -18.95 5.93 78.09
C PRO A 408 -20.12 5.58 79.03
N ALA A 409 -19.79 5.23 80.27
CA ALA A 409 -20.79 4.95 81.29
C ALA A 409 -21.74 6.16 81.48
N GLU A 410 -23.02 5.89 81.75
CA GLU A 410 -24.09 6.90 81.89
C GLU A 410 -24.41 7.69 80.60
N GLY A 411 -23.81 7.30 79.47
CA GLY A 411 -24.10 7.85 78.15
C GLY A 411 -25.46 7.43 77.57
N LYS A 412 -25.68 7.77 76.30
CA LYS A 412 -26.93 7.49 75.58
C LYS A 412 -26.64 6.98 74.17
N ILE A 413 -27.46 6.04 73.71
CA ILE A 413 -27.48 5.51 72.34
C ILE A 413 -28.83 5.80 71.72
#